data_AF-A0A8S9KMY8-F1
#
_entry.id   AF-A0A8S9KMY8-F1
#
_cell.length_a   1.000
_cell.length_b   1.000
_cell.length_c   1.000
_cell.angle_alpha   90.00
_cell.angle_beta   90.00
_cell.angle_gamma   90.00
#
_symmetry.space_group_name_H-M   'P 1'
#
loop_
_entity.id
_entity.type
_entity.pdbx_description
1 polymer ?
#
loop_
_entity_poly.entity_id
_entity_poly.type
_entity_poly.pdbx_seq_one_letter_code
_entity_poly.pdbx_strand_id
1 'polypeptide(L)'
;MYPPEKEIKWDSGRRAAYDKAVGDIKENTLRLARRQVWKIEKLREAGWDIKRVDATASFRAVMMSSSSSREWREIWEEQVLEPSVKIVNRLLVED
;
A
#
# COMPACT_ATOMS: atom_id res chain seq x y z
N MET A 1 -7.38 -30.39 14.48
CA MET A 1 -8.12 -30.73 13.24
C MET A 1 -9.07 -29.58 12.98
N TYR A 2 -8.82 -28.77 11.93
CA TYR A 2 -9.78 -27.71 11.58
C TYR A 2 -11.09 -28.37 11.14
N PRO A 3 -12.25 -27.86 11.58
CA PRO A 3 -13.53 -28.37 11.10
C PRO A 3 -13.57 -28.22 9.57
N PRO A 4 -14.09 -29.22 8.84
CA PRO A 4 -14.14 -29.17 7.38
C PRO A 4 -14.90 -27.91 6.96
N GLU A 5 -14.30 -27.14 6.05
CA GLU A 5 -14.96 -26.02 5.40
C GLU A 5 -16.24 -26.56 4.77
N LYS A 6 -17.39 -26.24 5.36
CA LYS A 6 -18.67 -26.51 4.72
C LYS A 6 -18.64 -25.78 3.39
N GLU A 7 -18.85 -26.48 2.28
CA GLU A 7 -19.08 -25.84 0.98
C GLU A 7 -20.25 -24.86 1.13
N ILE A 8 -19.93 -23.58 1.28
CA ILE A 8 -20.93 -22.52 1.25
C ILE A 8 -21.32 -22.42 -0.22
N LYS A 9 -22.42 -23.06 -0.62
CA LYS A 9 -22.98 -22.89 -1.96
C LYS A 9 -23.70 -21.54 -2.00
N TRP A 10 -23.02 -20.52 -2.53
CA TRP A 10 -23.59 -19.19 -2.69
C TRP A 10 -24.65 -19.22 -3.79
N ASP A 11 -25.87 -18.80 -3.47
CA ASP A 11 -26.86 -18.49 -4.51
C ASP A 11 -26.41 -17.26 -5.33
N SER A 12 -26.99 -17.10 -6.52
CA SER A 12 -26.62 -16.02 -7.45
C SER A 12 -26.80 -14.62 -6.84
N GLY A 13 -27.84 -14.44 -6.00
CA GLY A 13 -28.11 -13.18 -5.32
C GLY A 13 -27.04 -12.83 -4.29
N ARG A 14 -26.62 -13.79 -3.47
CA ARG A 14 -25.53 -13.61 -2.49
C ARG A 14 -24.20 -13.33 -3.17
N ARG A 15 -23.90 -14.02 -4.27
CA ARG A 15 -22.66 -13.78 -5.03
C ARG A 15 -22.64 -12.36 -5.60
N ALA A 16 -23.73 -11.93 -6.24
CA ALA A 16 -23.84 -10.58 -6.77
C ALA A 16 -23.72 -9.50 -5.68
N ALA A 17 -24.36 -9.71 -4.52
CA ALA A 17 -24.24 -8.79 -3.38
C ALA A 17 -22.81 -8.73 -2.84
N TYR A 18 -22.11 -9.87 -2.75
CA TYR A 18 -20.72 -9.93 -2.35
C TYR A 18 -19.79 -9.21 -3.32
N ASP A 19 -19.91 -9.50 -4.62
CA ASP A 19 -19.09 -8.88 -5.65
C ASP A 19 -19.29 -7.36 -5.68
N LYS A 20 -20.54 -6.91 -5.50
CA LYS A 20 -20.86 -5.49 -5.33
C LYS A 20 -20.17 -4.90 -4.10
N ALA A 21 -20.26 -5.56 -2.95
CA ALA A 21 -19.63 -5.06 -1.71
C ALA A 21 -18.11 -4.97 -1.86
N VAL A 22 -17.46 -5.97 -2.47
CA VAL A 22 -16.03 -5.95 -2.78
C VAL A 22 -15.68 -4.80 -3.72
N GLY A 23 -16.50 -4.57 -4.76
CA GLY A 23 -16.36 -3.43 -5.67
C GLY A 23 -16.44 -2.08 -4.95
N ASP A 24 -17.46 -1.90 -4.13
CA ASP A 24 -17.67 -0.67 -3.34
C ASP A 24 -16.49 -0.41 -2.38
N ILE A 25 -15.96 -1.46 -1.72
CA ILE A 25 -14.79 -1.35 -0.84
C ILE A 25 -13.55 -0.92 -1.63
N LYS A 26 -13.30 -1.52 -2.80
CA LYS A 26 -12.15 -1.17 -3.65
C LYS A 26 -12.23 0.28 -4.12
N GLU A 27 -13.40 0.73 -4.57
CA GLU A 27 -13.62 2.11 -5.03
C GLU A 27 -13.45 3.11 -3.88
N ASN A 28 -14.03 2.83 -2.71
CA ASN A 28 -13.88 3.70 -1.55
C ASN A 28 -12.42 3.80 -1.08
N THR A 29 -11.68 2.69 -1.12
CA THR A 29 -10.24 2.67 -0.80
C THR A 29 -9.45 3.52 -1.78
N LEU A 30 -9.72 3.42 -3.09
CA LEU A 30 -9.07 4.24 -4.12
C LEU A 30 -9.36 5.73 -3.93
N ARG A 31 -10.63 6.09 -3.66
CA ARG A 31 -11.03 7.48 -3.38
C ARG A 31 -10.34 8.02 -2.14
N LEU A 32 -10.21 7.22 -1.08
CA LEU A 32 -9.50 7.61 0.12
C LEU A 32 -8.01 7.86 -0.16
N ALA A 33 -7.33 6.95 -0.86
CA ALA A 33 -5.92 7.10 -1.21
C ALA A 33 -5.66 8.40 -2.01
N ARG A 34 -6.53 8.72 -2.99
CA ARG A 34 -6.44 9.98 -3.74
C ARG A 34 -6.59 11.21 -2.84
N ARG A 35 -7.53 11.18 -1.90
CA ARG A 35 -7.72 12.27 -0.91
C ARG A 35 -6.53 12.40 0.03
N GLN A 36 -5.91 11.29 0.45
CA GLN A 36 -4.73 11.32 1.31
C GLN A 36 -3.55 11.99 0.60
N VAL A 37 -3.29 11.64 -0.67
CA VAL A 37 -2.27 12.32 -1.48
C VAL A 37 -2.54 13.82 -1.53
N TRP A 38 -3.76 14.23 -1.89
CA TRP A 38 -4.13 15.65 -1.94
C TRP A 38 -3.90 16.38 -0.60
N LYS A 39 -4.23 15.75 0.53
CA LYS A 39 -3.99 16.33 1.86
C LYS A 39 -2.50 16.50 2.17
N ILE A 40 -1.67 15.52 1.83
CA ILE A 40 -0.21 15.59 2.00
C ILE A 40 0.38 16.72 1.15
N GLU A 41 -0.08 16.87 -0.10
CA GLU A 41 0.34 17.96 -0.99
C GLU A 41 0.00 19.33 -0.38
N LYS A 42 -1.19 19.48 0.24
CA LYS A 42 -1.56 20.72 0.94
C LYS A 42 -0.68 21.01 2.15
N LEU A 43 -0.26 19.99 2.90
CA LEU A 43 0.72 20.18 3.99
C LEU A 43 2.07 20.66 3.46
N ARG A 44 2.53 20.09 2.33
CA ARG A 44 3.76 20.52 1.68
C ARG A 44 3.68 21.99 1.21
N GLU A 45 2.57 22.37 0.59
CA GLU A 45 2.31 23.78 0.21
C GLU A 45 2.26 24.73 1.42
N ALA A 46 1.81 24.24 2.57
CA ALA A 46 1.79 24.99 3.83
C ALA A 46 3.17 25.11 4.52
N GLY A 47 4.25 24.71 3.85
CA GLY A 47 5.63 24.87 4.33
C GLY A 47 6.18 23.70 5.13
N TRP A 48 5.47 22.57 5.20
CA TRP A 48 6.01 21.36 5.85
C TRP A 48 7.11 20.76 4.98
N ASP A 49 8.30 20.56 5.57
CA ASP A 49 9.42 19.88 4.93
C ASP A 49 9.20 18.36 4.92
N ILE A 50 8.35 17.91 4.01
CA ILE A 50 8.01 16.48 3.85
C ILE A 50 9.03 15.82 2.93
N LYS A 51 9.85 14.93 3.48
CA LYS A 51 10.79 14.12 2.70
C LYS A 51 10.04 13.00 1.97
N ARG A 52 10.03 13.04 0.63
CA ARG A 52 9.42 12.00 -0.21
C ARG A 52 10.32 10.78 -0.30
N VAL A 53 9.73 9.60 -0.09
CA VAL A 53 10.34 8.29 -0.35
C VAL A 53 9.43 7.55 -1.33
N ASP A 54 9.97 7.08 -2.46
CA ASP A 54 9.18 6.48 -3.53
C ASP A 54 9.20 4.96 -3.48
N ALA A 55 8.07 4.35 -3.10
CA ALA A 55 7.91 2.90 -3.00
C ALA A 55 7.32 2.27 -4.29
N THR A 56 7.13 3.03 -5.37
CA THR A 56 6.38 2.59 -6.54
C THR A 56 6.96 1.32 -7.17
N ALA A 57 8.29 1.22 -7.28
CA ALA A 57 8.94 0.04 -7.87
C ALA A 57 8.73 -1.21 -7.01
N SER A 58 8.83 -1.08 -5.68
CA SER A 58 8.57 -2.18 -4.74
C SER A 58 7.14 -2.69 -4.87
N PHE A 59 6.14 -1.80 -4.94
CA PHE A 59 4.75 -2.18 -5.13
C PHE A 59 4.49 -2.81 -6.52
N ARG A 60 5.14 -2.30 -7.58
CA ARG A 60 5.06 -2.94 -8.91
C ARG A 60 5.61 -4.37 -8.88
N ALA A 61 6.77 -4.59 -8.26
CA ALA A 61 7.35 -5.92 -8.11
C ALA A 61 6.40 -6.87 -7.35
N VAL A 62 5.78 -6.41 -6.25
CA VAL A 62 4.76 -7.21 -5.52
C VAL A 62 3.57 -7.57 -6.42
N MET A 63 3.09 -6.63 -7.24
CA MET A 63 1.91 -6.82 -8.09
C MET A 63 2.15 -7.72 -9.31
N MET A 64 3.40 -7.83 -9.80
CA MET A 64 3.67 -8.52 -11.07
C MET A 64 3.66 -10.06 -10.96
N SER A 65 3.48 -10.65 -9.76
CA SER A 65 3.38 -12.11 -9.47
C SER A 65 4.52 -13.02 -9.99
N SER A 66 5.36 -12.54 -10.91
CA SER A 66 6.56 -13.18 -11.45
C SER A 66 7.80 -12.87 -10.61
N SER A 67 7.73 -11.83 -9.78
CA SER A 67 8.82 -11.44 -8.91
C SER A 67 8.85 -12.33 -7.68
N SER A 68 10.01 -12.95 -7.43
CA SER A 68 10.20 -13.72 -6.21
C SER A 68 9.97 -12.83 -4.99
N SER A 69 9.56 -13.42 -3.85
CA SER A 69 9.41 -12.69 -2.58
C SER A 69 10.71 -12.00 -2.13
N ARG A 70 11.84 -12.37 -2.73
CA ARG A 70 13.16 -11.80 -2.50
C ARG A 70 13.39 -10.51 -3.30
N GLU A 71 12.92 -10.46 -4.54
CA GLU A 71 13.15 -9.32 -5.46
C GLU A 71 12.46 -8.03 -4.97
N TRP A 72 11.18 -8.09 -4.60
CA TRP A 72 10.49 -6.89 -4.11
C TRP A 72 11.07 -6.38 -2.78
N ARG A 73 11.61 -7.28 -1.94
CA ARG A 73 12.25 -6.92 -0.67
C ARG A 73 13.56 -6.20 -0.90
N GLU A 74 14.37 -6.67 -1.84
CA GLU A 74 15.62 -6.00 -2.24
C GLU A 74 15.33 -4.59 -2.79
N ILE A 75 14.33 -4.45 -3.67
CA ILE A 75 13.89 -3.14 -4.18
C ILE A 75 13.38 -2.23 -3.05
N TRP A 76 12.63 -2.77 -2.09
CA TRP A 76 12.15 -2.03 -0.92
C TRP A 76 13.31 -1.55 -0.03
N GLU A 77 14.29 -2.41 0.23
CA GLU A 77 15.46 -2.09 1.03
C GLU A 77 16.20 -0.88 0.44
N GLU A 78 16.50 -0.95 -0.86
CA GLU A 78 17.24 0.07 -1.60
C GLU A 78 16.46 1.39 -1.74
N GLN A 79 15.18 1.34 -2.13
CA GLN A 79 14.42 2.54 -2.50
C GLN A 79 13.64 3.17 -1.35
N VAL A 80 13.37 2.41 -0.29
CA VAL A 80 12.52 2.86 0.82
C VAL A 80 13.26 2.84 2.15
N LEU A 81 13.83 1.70 2.55
CA LEU A 81 14.41 1.58 3.89
C LEU A 81 15.69 2.41 4.02
N GLU A 82 16.66 2.19 3.13
CA GLU A 82 17.93 2.91 3.18
C GLU A 82 17.76 4.44 3.13
N PRO A 83 16.96 5.04 2.22
CA PRO A 83 16.76 6.48 2.20
C PRO A 83 16.09 6.98 3.47
N SER A 84 15.12 6.23 4.02
CA SER A 84 14.43 6.60 5.26
C SER A 84 15.40 6.64 6.44
N VAL A 85 16.25 5.61 6.58
CA VAL A 85 17.27 5.57 7.64
C VAL A 85 18.27 6.71 7.48
N LYS A 86 18.72 7.02 6.25
CA LYS A 86 19.63 8.15 5.98
C LYS A 86 18.99 9.49 6.38
N ILE A 87 17.69 9.69 6.10
CA ILE A 87 16.94 10.89 6.51
C ILE A 87 16.88 11.00 8.04
N VAL A 88 16.49 9.92 8.72
CA VAL A 88 16.37 9.90 10.19
C VAL A 88 17.74 10.11 10.86
N ASN A 89 18.79 9.46 10.36
CA ASN A 89 20.13 9.62 10.92
C ASN A 89 20.65 11.06 10.79
N ARG A 90 20.38 11.75 9.68
CA ARG A 90 20.77 13.18 9.55
C ARG A 90 20.05 14.03 10.59
N LEU A 91 18.75 13.81 10.78
CA LEU A 91 17.97 14.51 11.81
C LEU A 91 18.54 14.28 13.21
N LEU A 92 18.99 13.07 13.54
CA LEU A 92 19.50 12.72 14.87
C LEU A 92 20.96 13.12 15.12
N VAL A 93 21.74 13.41 14.08
CA VAL A 93 23.18 13.74 14.18
C VAL A 93 23.42 15.25 14.05
N GLU A 94 22.46 16.01 13.53
CA GLU A 94 22.51 17.47 13.43
C GLU A 94 22.06 18.22 14.72
N ASP A 95 21.90 17.50 15.85
CA ASP A 95 21.70 18.06 17.20
C ASP A 95 23.02 18.20 17.98
#